data_AF-A0A532U871-F1
#
_entry.id   AF-A0A532U871-F1
#
_cell.length_a   1.000
_cell.length_b   1.000
_cell.length_c   1.000
_cell.angle_alpha   90.00
_cell.angle_beta   90.00
_cell.angle_gamma   90.00
#
_symmetry.space_group_name_H-M   'P 1'
#
loop_
_entity.id
_entity.type
_entity.pdbx_description
1 polymer ?
#
loop_
_entity_poly.entity_id
_entity_poly.type
_entity_poly.pdbx_seq_one_letter_code
_entity_poly.pdbx_strand_id
1 'polypeptide(L)'
;MRLGRNLIRVLGPLLFLLILSRMDLGRVAETMAAVRVNFLLAALVLYPGLVLLKAWRWHILLRQQHINYGLVTAFLAYNSSLSAGYVTPGRLGEFVKALYLRQDEDVLLGQALSSVLMDRLFDLYVLLMTASLGIAIFSLPEQLSIVAPALLVAGGLAPLLVLIPGATRRLIVLLNRLLPILGAARHREEIKRTLNGFERGMEQLLTIRLLLPLLVTVVAYAVFYLQCYLTAVALRLPLSYPYAAFCVSIASLLALLPISISGLGVRGATFIALLLPLGIVAEMAVSYSLLILFVFNIFGGGWGAIAWFIKPLK
;
A
#
# COMPACT_ATOMS: atom_id res chain seq x y z
N MET A 1 26.47 -11.56 3.31
CA MET A 1 25.02 -11.22 3.30
C MET A 1 24.67 -9.72 3.31
N ARG A 2 25.60 -8.76 3.55
CA ARG A 2 25.27 -7.32 3.51
C ARG A 2 25.18 -6.71 2.09
N LEU A 3 25.86 -7.30 1.09
CA LEU A 3 25.89 -6.78 -0.29
C LEU A 3 24.53 -6.88 -1.02
N GLY A 4 23.83 -8.02 -0.92
CA GLY A 4 22.54 -8.23 -1.61
C GLY A 4 21.42 -7.31 -1.12
N ARG A 5 21.43 -6.90 0.15
CA ARG A 5 20.40 -6.01 0.73
C ARG A 5 20.52 -4.57 0.23
N ASN A 6 21.73 -4.12 -0.10
CA ASN A 6 21.96 -2.80 -0.68
C ASN A 6 21.69 -2.79 -2.19
N LEU A 7 21.98 -3.90 -2.88
CA LEU A 7 21.76 -4.04 -4.33
C LEU A 7 20.27 -3.88 -4.71
N ILE A 8 19.37 -4.49 -3.93
CA ILE A 8 17.92 -4.38 -4.14
C ILE A 8 17.40 -2.96 -3.90
N ARG A 9 17.98 -2.21 -2.94
CA ARG A 9 17.61 -0.81 -2.67
C ARG A 9 18.04 0.15 -3.78
N VAL A 10 19.15 -0.16 -4.46
CA VAL A 10 19.68 0.63 -5.58
C VAL A 10 19.02 0.26 -6.91
N LEU A 11 18.58 -0.99 -7.08
CA LEU A 11 17.96 -1.49 -8.30
C LEU A 11 16.75 -0.66 -8.75
N GLY A 12 15.85 -0.29 -7.83
CA GLY A 12 14.68 0.53 -8.15
C GLY A 12 15.00 1.92 -8.70
N PRO A 13 15.76 2.75 -7.96
CA PRO A 13 16.26 4.03 -8.46
C PRO A 13 17.11 3.90 -9.73
N LEU A 14 17.94 2.85 -9.84
CA LEU A 14 18.75 2.59 -11.03
C LEU A 14 17.88 2.26 -12.25
N LEU A 15 16.86 1.41 -12.10
CA LEU A 15 15.86 1.13 -13.14
C LEU A 15 15.15 2.41 -13.57
N PHE A 16 14.75 3.25 -12.61
CA PHE A 16 14.12 4.52 -12.89
C PHE A 16 15.06 5.48 -13.64
N LEU A 17 16.32 5.59 -13.23
CA LEU A 17 17.34 6.39 -13.91
C LEU A 17 17.68 5.85 -15.31
N LEU A 18 17.69 4.52 -15.49
CA LEU A 18 17.86 3.88 -16.79
C LEU A 18 16.68 4.14 -17.72
N ILE A 19 15.46 4.13 -17.19
CA ILE A 19 14.27 4.49 -17.96
C ILE A 19 14.35 5.98 -18.35
N LEU A 20 14.66 6.87 -17.40
CA LEU A 20 14.83 8.31 -17.65
C LEU A 20 15.94 8.61 -18.67
N SER A 21 17.07 7.92 -18.63
CA SER A 21 18.19 8.16 -19.55
C SER A 21 17.91 7.68 -20.98
N ARG A 22 16.90 6.83 -21.17
CA ARG A 22 16.46 6.32 -22.48
C ARG A 22 15.30 7.12 -23.08
N MET A 23 14.74 8.09 -22.34
CA MET A 23 13.57 8.86 -22.77
C MET A 23 13.94 10.28 -23.17
N ASP A 24 13.12 10.83 -24.07
CA ASP A 24 13.14 12.25 -24.38
C ASP A 24 12.53 13.04 -23.21
N LEU A 25 13.40 13.54 -22.33
CA LEU A 25 13.01 14.35 -21.18
C LEU A 25 12.32 15.66 -21.60
N GLY A 26 12.58 16.16 -22.81
CA GLY A 26 11.89 17.32 -23.38
C GLY A 26 10.40 17.04 -23.55
N ARG A 27 10.05 15.89 -24.15
CA ARG A 27 8.65 15.46 -24.30
C ARG A 27 7.94 15.23 -22.97
N VAL A 28 8.62 14.66 -21.98
CA VAL A 28 8.05 14.49 -20.63
C VAL A 28 7.78 15.86 -19.99
N ALA A 29 8.69 16.82 -20.12
CA ALA A 29 8.52 18.17 -19.61
C ALA A 29 7.37 18.92 -20.33
N GLU A 30 7.28 18.81 -21.66
CA GLU A 30 6.18 19.38 -22.45
C GLU A 30 4.82 18.79 -22.04
N THR A 31 4.78 17.45 -21.86
CA THR A 31 3.58 16.75 -21.40
C THR A 31 3.15 17.24 -20.02
N MET A 32 4.12 17.42 -19.10
CA MET A 32 3.87 17.96 -17.77
C MET A 32 3.40 19.42 -17.79
N ALA A 33 3.96 20.23 -18.69
CA ALA A 33 3.54 21.63 -18.87
C ALA A 33 2.11 21.75 -19.44
N ALA A 34 1.68 20.76 -20.24
CA ALA A 34 0.35 20.73 -20.85
C ALA A 34 -0.75 20.10 -19.96
N VAL A 35 -0.45 19.75 -18.71
CA VAL A 35 -1.39 19.15 -17.75
C VAL A 35 -2.58 20.07 -17.52
N ARG A 36 -3.79 19.50 -17.59
CA ARG A 36 -5.02 20.21 -17.27
C ARG A 36 -5.15 20.36 -15.75
N VAL A 37 -4.74 21.52 -15.24
CA VAL A 37 -4.66 21.86 -13.81
C VAL A 37 -5.97 21.60 -13.06
N ASN A 38 -7.14 21.84 -13.67
CA ASN A 38 -8.44 21.62 -13.03
C ASN A 38 -8.64 20.16 -12.57
N PHE A 39 -8.23 19.19 -13.39
CA PHE A 39 -8.34 17.77 -13.04
C PHE A 39 -7.28 17.34 -12.02
N LEU A 40 -6.08 17.94 -12.08
CA LEU A 40 -5.06 17.74 -11.07
C LEU A 40 -5.51 18.26 -9.71
N LEU A 41 -6.07 19.48 -9.65
CA LEU A 41 -6.61 20.06 -8.42
C LEU A 41 -7.76 19.21 -7.86
N ALA A 42 -8.67 18.73 -8.70
CA ALA A 42 -9.71 17.79 -8.28
C ALA A 42 -9.12 16.52 -7.65
N ALA A 43 -8.08 15.95 -8.26
CA ALA A 43 -7.38 14.79 -7.68
C ALA A 43 -6.72 15.11 -6.32
N LEU A 44 -6.11 16.28 -6.17
CA LEU A 44 -5.49 16.71 -4.90
C LEU A 44 -6.52 16.94 -3.79
N VAL A 45 -7.66 17.59 -4.10
CA VAL A 45 -8.74 17.86 -3.13
C VAL A 45 -9.39 16.58 -2.61
N LEU A 46 -9.43 15.51 -3.42
CA LEU A 46 -9.95 14.21 -2.99
C LEU A 46 -9.01 13.48 -2.02
N TYR A 47 -7.73 13.86 -1.93
CA TYR A 47 -6.75 13.13 -1.13
C TYR A 47 -7.06 13.13 0.38
N PRO A 48 -7.36 14.27 1.03
CA PRO A 48 -7.77 14.26 2.44
C PRO A 48 -9.00 13.37 2.70
N GLY A 49 -9.97 13.37 1.78
CA GLY A 49 -11.15 12.50 1.85
C GLY A 49 -10.79 11.02 1.79
N LEU A 50 -9.90 10.63 0.87
CA LEU A 50 -9.37 9.27 0.79
C LEU A 50 -8.72 8.84 2.11
N VAL A 51 -7.84 9.69 2.67
CA VAL A 51 -7.13 9.32 3.90
C VAL A 51 -8.08 9.29 5.10
N LEU A 52 -9.08 10.18 5.14
CA LEU A 52 -10.10 10.16 6.20
C LEU A 52 -10.90 8.86 6.17
N LEU A 53 -11.32 8.39 4.99
CA LEU A 53 -12.03 7.11 4.85
C LEU A 53 -11.16 5.94 5.35
N LYS A 54 -9.87 5.93 4.99
CA LYS A 54 -8.92 4.89 5.44
C LYS A 54 -8.66 4.96 6.95
N ALA A 55 -8.51 6.15 7.51
CA ALA A 55 -8.36 6.36 8.96
C ALA A 55 -9.64 5.95 9.72
N TRP A 56 -10.81 6.25 9.17
CA TRP A 56 -12.09 5.86 9.74
C TRP A 56 -12.30 4.34 9.71
N ARG A 57 -11.94 3.68 8.60
CA ARG A 57 -11.88 2.21 8.53
C ARG A 57 -11.02 1.64 9.65
N TRP A 58 -9.80 2.15 9.79
CA TRP A 58 -8.89 1.67 10.84
C TRP A 58 -9.45 1.94 12.25
N HIS A 59 -10.07 3.09 12.47
CA HIS A 59 -10.78 3.39 13.73
C HIS A 59 -11.90 2.38 14.03
N ILE A 60 -12.67 1.95 13.03
CA ILE A 60 -13.68 0.91 13.19
C ILE A 60 -13.04 -0.42 13.61
N LEU A 61 -11.91 -0.81 13.00
CA LEU A 61 -11.17 -2.02 13.39
C LEU A 61 -10.65 -1.95 14.83
N LEU A 62 -10.13 -0.79 15.26
CA LEU A 62 -9.69 -0.58 16.65
C LEU A 62 -10.85 -0.73 17.64
N ARG A 63 -12.03 -0.18 17.32
CA ARG A 63 -13.23 -0.33 18.15
C ARG A 63 -13.71 -1.78 18.24
N GLN A 64 -13.54 -2.57 17.18
CA GLN A 64 -13.83 -4.02 17.22
C GLN A 64 -12.88 -4.79 18.16
N GLN A 65 -11.65 -4.31 18.32
CA GLN A 65 -10.68 -4.85 19.29
C GLN A 65 -10.85 -4.25 20.70
N HIS A 66 -11.91 -3.49 20.93
CA HIS A 66 -12.19 -2.77 22.18
C HIS A 66 -11.12 -1.72 22.55
N ILE A 67 -10.43 -1.16 21.55
CA ILE A 67 -9.42 -0.11 21.73
C ILE A 67 -10.09 1.25 21.51
N ASN A 68 -10.00 2.14 22.50
CA ASN A 68 -10.65 3.45 22.49
C ASN A 68 -9.75 4.54 21.94
N TYR A 69 -9.43 4.47 20.65
CA TYR A 69 -8.58 5.46 20.00
C TYR A 69 -9.40 6.49 19.23
N GLY A 70 -9.35 7.77 19.63
CA GLY A 70 -10.14 8.85 19.00
C GLY A 70 -9.89 9.00 17.50
N LEU A 71 -10.93 9.34 16.71
CA LEU A 71 -10.83 9.39 15.24
C LEU A 71 -9.78 10.41 14.74
N VAL A 72 -9.67 11.57 15.39
CA VAL A 72 -8.66 12.58 15.04
C VAL A 72 -7.25 12.05 15.30
N THR A 73 -7.04 11.39 16.44
CA THR A 73 -5.76 10.76 16.78
C THR A 73 -5.42 9.64 15.80
N ALA A 74 -6.41 8.82 15.44
CA ALA A 74 -6.29 7.78 14.43
C ALA A 74 -5.92 8.38 13.07
N PHE A 75 -6.55 9.47 12.67
CA PHE A 75 -6.25 10.19 11.42
C PHE A 75 -4.81 10.71 11.41
N LEU A 76 -4.35 11.36 12.48
CA LEU A 76 -2.96 11.84 12.57
C LEU A 76 -1.96 10.68 12.48
N ALA A 77 -2.13 9.63 13.30
CA ALA A 77 -1.27 8.46 13.28
C ALA A 77 -1.26 7.75 11.92
N TYR A 78 -2.41 7.67 11.25
CA TYR A 78 -2.52 7.08 9.91
C TYR A 78 -1.74 7.89 8.87
N ASN A 79 -1.89 9.21 8.86
CA ASN A 79 -1.18 10.12 7.96
C ASN A 79 0.34 10.08 8.17
N SER A 80 0.80 10.14 9.43
CA SER A 80 2.21 10.01 9.79
C SER A 80 2.79 8.68 9.28
N SER A 81 2.01 7.61 9.39
CA SER A 81 2.42 6.26 8.96
C SER A 81 2.41 6.09 7.44
N LEU A 82 1.50 6.74 6.72
CA LEU A 82 1.54 6.79 5.25
C LEU A 82 2.83 7.43 4.76
N SER A 83 3.25 8.53 5.41
CA SER A 83 4.49 9.23 5.06
C SER A 83 5.72 8.36 5.28
N ALA A 84 5.81 7.69 6.44
CA ALA A 84 6.84 6.69 6.68
C ALA A 84 6.76 5.56 5.64
N GLY A 85 5.55 5.12 5.30
CA GLY A 85 5.28 4.11 4.28
C GLY A 85 5.87 4.46 2.92
N TYR A 86 5.72 5.71 2.45
CA TYR A 86 6.26 6.14 1.16
C TYR A 86 7.79 6.10 1.10
N VAL A 87 8.49 6.30 2.22
CA VAL A 87 9.97 6.29 2.27
C VAL A 87 10.54 4.88 2.48
N THR A 88 9.77 3.98 3.08
CA THR A 88 10.22 2.61 3.39
C THR A 88 10.00 1.61 2.24
N PRO A 89 10.93 0.66 2.01
CA PRO A 89 10.72 -0.45 1.08
C PRO A 89 9.49 -1.29 1.47
N GLY A 90 8.68 -1.70 0.50
CA GLY A 90 7.47 -2.51 0.73
C GLY A 90 6.41 -1.83 1.61
N ARG A 91 6.49 -0.51 1.80
CA ARG A 91 5.58 0.29 2.63
C ARG A 91 5.53 -0.14 4.11
N LEU A 92 6.62 -0.72 4.62
CA LEU A 92 6.71 -1.18 6.02
C LEU A 92 6.49 -0.07 7.06
N GLY A 93 6.76 1.18 6.71
CA GLY A 93 6.50 2.35 7.55
C GLY A 93 5.03 2.56 7.89
N GLU A 94 4.10 1.94 7.16
CA GLU A 94 2.69 1.99 7.53
C GLU A 94 2.37 1.25 8.83
N PHE A 95 3.26 0.38 9.32
CA PHE A 95 3.17 -0.23 10.64
C PHE A 95 3.51 0.73 11.79
N VAL A 96 4.03 1.93 11.50
CA VAL A 96 4.35 2.93 12.54
C VAL A 96 3.11 3.33 13.34
N LYS A 97 1.89 3.27 12.78
CA LYS A 97 0.65 3.57 13.52
C LYS A 97 0.39 2.59 14.66
N ALA A 98 0.96 1.37 14.60
CA ALA A 98 0.92 0.45 15.74
C ALA A 98 1.78 0.95 16.91
N LEU A 99 2.89 1.65 16.61
CA LEU A 99 3.74 2.28 17.62
C LEU A 99 3.06 3.50 18.24
N TYR A 100 2.40 4.33 17.42
CA TYR A 100 1.55 5.42 17.93
C TYR A 100 0.47 4.89 18.87
N LEU A 101 -0.22 3.83 18.46
CA LEU A 101 -1.26 3.22 19.29
C LEU A 101 -0.70 2.70 20.62
N ARG A 102 0.46 2.04 20.61
CA ARG A 102 1.13 1.55 21.84
C ARG A 102 1.65 2.68 22.72
N GLN A 103 2.04 3.81 22.13
CA GLN A 103 2.50 4.99 22.89
C GLN A 103 1.33 5.69 23.60
N ASP A 104 0.18 5.76 22.93
CA ASP A 104 -0.98 6.49 23.42
C ASP A 104 -1.90 5.65 24.31
N GLU A 105 -2.00 4.35 24.04
CA GLU A 105 -2.93 3.43 24.69
C GLU A 105 -2.15 2.26 25.32
N ASP A 106 -2.64 1.75 26.45
CA ASP A 106 -2.07 0.57 27.12
C ASP A 106 -2.49 -0.73 26.40
N VAL A 107 -1.95 -0.92 25.19
CA VAL A 107 -2.23 -2.10 24.35
C VAL A 107 -0.95 -2.87 24.04
N LEU A 108 -1.10 -4.19 23.93
CA LEU A 108 0.01 -5.05 23.49
C LEU A 108 0.37 -4.71 22.04
N LEU A 109 1.68 -4.63 21.75
CA LEU A 109 2.18 -4.38 20.39
C LEU A 109 1.57 -5.34 19.35
N GLY A 110 1.39 -6.61 19.73
CA GLY A 110 0.76 -7.61 18.86
C GLY A 110 -0.67 -7.26 18.46
N GLN A 111 -1.46 -6.75 19.40
CA GLN A 111 -2.85 -6.34 19.14
C GLN A 111 -2.90 -5.10 18.24
N ALA A 112 -1.97 -4.16 18.45
CA ALA A 112 -1.80 -3.03 17.56
C ALA A 112 -1.41 -3.48 16.14
N LEU A 113 -0.43 -4.39 16.02
CA LEU A 113 0.04 -4.93 14.74
C LEU A 113 -1.05 -5.71 13.98
N SER A 114 -1.91 -6.47 14.67
CA SER A 114 -3.03 -7.19 14.03
C SER A 114 -4.05 -6.22 13.43
N SER A 115 -4.33 -5.09 14.11
CA SER A 115 -5.19 -4.03 13.55
C SER A 115 -4.63 -3.45 12.24
N VAL A 116 -3.31 -3.23 12.19
CA VAL A 116 -2.65 -2.67 11.01
C VAL A 116 -2.58 -3.69 9.88
N LEU A 117 -2.28 -4.94 10.21
CA LEU A 117 -2.29 -6.02 9.23
C LEU A 117 -3.68 -6.16 8.60
N MET A 118 -4.73 -6.20 9.40
CA MET A 118 -6.10 -6.32 8.90
C MET A 118 -6.48 -5.15 7.98
N ASP A 119 -6.13 -3.92 8.37
CA ASP A 119 -6.28 -2.73 7.53
C ASP A 119 -5.59 -2.88 6.17
N ARG A 120 -4.39 -3.47 6.15
CA ARG A 120 -3.63 -3.76 4.91
C ARG A 120 -4.23 -4.89 4.09
N LEU A 121 -4.84 -5.89 4.72
CA LEU A 121 -5.50 -6.98 4.00
C LEU A 121 -6.68 -6.46 3.18
N PHE A 122 -7.48 -5.55 3.75
CA PHE A 122 -8.54 -4.87 2.99
C PHE A 122 -8.00 -4.17 1.73
N ASP A 123 -6.89 -3.44 1.86
CA ASP A 123 -6.26 -2.76 0.73
C ASP A 123 -5.72 -3.75 -0.31
N LEU A 124 -5.03 -4.80 0.14
CA LEU A 124 -4.49 -5.84 -0.72
C LEU A 124 -5.59 -6.57 -1.48
N TYR A 125 -6.68 -6.94 -0.83
CA TYR A 125 -7.77 -7.69 -1.45
C TYR A 125 -8.47 -6.90 -2.55
N VAL A 126 -8.76 -5.61 -2.34
CA VAL A 126 -9.39 -4.80 -3.38
C VAL A 126 -8.46 -4.61 -4.59
N LEU A 127 -7.16 -4.42 -4.35
CA LEU A 127 -6.16 -4.36 -5.42
C LEU A 127 -6.10 -5.66 -6.23
N LEU A 128 -6.07 -6.81 -5.55
CA LEU A 128 -6.06 -8.11 -6.20
C LEU A 128 -7.33 -8.35 -7.01
N MET A 129 -8.50 -8.14 -6.42
CA MET A 129 -9.78 -8.31 -7.13
C MET A 129 -9.85 -7.41 -8.36
N THR A 130 -9.46 -6.15 -8.25
CA THR A 130 -9.50 -5.19 -9.37
C THR A 130 -8.49 -5.57 -10.45
N ALA A 131 -7.26 -5.93 -10.08
CA ALA A 131 -6.24 -6.38 -11.02
C ALA A 131 -6.70 -7.63 -11.78
N SER A 132 -7.23 -8.62 -11.08
CA SER A 132 -7.63 -9.89 -11.69
C SER A 132 -8.89 -9.78 -12.55
N LEU A 133 -9.87 -8.98 -12.13
CA LEU A 133 -11.02 -8.62 -12.97
C LEU A 133 -10.56 -7.90 -14.24
N GLY A 134 -9.60 -6.98 -14.12
CA GLY A 134 -9.07 -6.29 -15.29
C GLY A 134 -8.28 -7.20 -16.23
N ILE A 135 -7.52 -8.18 -15.73
CA ILE A 135 -6.87 -9.20 -16.58
C ILE A 135 -7.93 -10.00 -17.36
N ALA A 136 -9.03 -10.38 -16.70
CA ALA A 136 -10.11 -11.12 -17.33
C ALA A 136 -10.89 -10.30 -18.38
N ILE A 137 -11.12 -9.01 -18.12
CA ILE A 137 -11.91 -8.13 -19.00
C ILE A 137 -11.10 -7.63 -20.20
N PHE A 138 -9.81 -7.29 -19.99
CA PHE A 138 -8.98 -6.65 -21.02
C PHE A 138 -8.11 -7.62 -21.81
N SER A 139 -8.31 -8.94 -21.64
CA SER A 139 -7.73 -10.01 -22.47
C SER A 139 -6.25 -9.79 -22.78
N LEU A 140 -5.45 -9.57 -21.74
CA LEU A 140 -4.00 -9.42 -21.87
C LEU A 140 -3.37 -10.66 -22.52
N PRO A 141 -2.17 -10.52 -23.12
CA PRO A 141 -1.47 -11.62 -23.82
C PRO A 141 -1.49 -12.93 -23.02
N GLU A 142 -1.59 -14.05 -23.74
CA GLU A 142 -1.79 -15.40 -23.19
C GLU A 142 -0.77 -15.75 -22.08
N GLN A 143 0.45 -15.20 -22.13
CA GLN A 143 1.47 -15.38 -21.09
C GLN A 143 1.10 -14.80 -19.70
N LEU A 144 0.23 -13.79 -19.64
CA LEU A 144 -0.27 -13.17 -18.39
C LEU A 144 -1.53 -13.86 -17.84
N SER A 145 -2.17 -14.72 -18.65
CA SER A 145 -3.39 -15.45 -18.27
C SER A 145 -3.17 -16.46 -17.14
N ILE A 146 -1.96 -17.05 -17.04
CA ILE A 146 -1.55 -17.96 -15.96
C ILE A 146 -1.19 -17.18 -14.68
N VAL A 147 -0.76 -15.92 -14.83
CA VAL A 147 -0.32 -15.07 -13.72
C VAL A 147 -1.52 -14.53 -12.92
N ALA A 148 -2.67 -14.28 -13.57
CA ALA A 148 -3.89 -13.81 -12.90
C ALA A 148 -4.43 -14.77 -11.82
N PRO A 149 -4.64 -16.07 -12.12
CA PRO A 149 -5.03 -17.06 -11.11
C PRO A 149 -3.96 -17.21 -10.04
N ALA A 150 -2.67 -17.22 -10.40
CA ALA A 150 -1.59 -17.34 -9.43
C ALA A 150 -1.54 -16.13 -8.46
N LEU A 151 -1.77 -14.91 -8.95
CA LEU A 151 -1.88 -13.71 -8.11
C LEU A 151 -3.14 -13.73 -7.23
N LEU A 152 -4.28 -14.19 -7.75
CA LEU A 152 -5.51 -14.36 -6.96
C LEU A 152 -5.34 -15.41 -5.86
N VAL A 153 -4.72 -16.54 -6.19
CA VAL A 153 -4.49 -17.64 -5.27
C VAL A 153 -3.44 -17.23 -4.24
N ALA A 154 -2.31 -16.67 -4.66
CA ALA A 154 -1.25 -16.23 -3.74
C ALA A 154 -1.72 -15.06 -2.87
N GLY A 155 -2.37 -14.05 -3.45
CA GLY A 155 -2.85 -12.87 -2.73
C GLY A 155 -4.12 -13.12 -1.92
N GLY A 156 -4.96 -14.08 -2.35
CA GLY A 156 -6.14 -14.56 -1.65
C GLY A 156 -5.79 -15.43 -0.44
N LEU A 157 -4.96 -16.46 -0.68
CA LEU A 157 -4.62 -17.48 0.32
C LEU A 157 -3.50 -17.04 1.27
N ALA A 158 -2.48 -16.31 0.84
CA ALA A 158 -1.34 -16.00 1.71
C ALA A 158 -1.75 -15.22 2.99
N PRO A 159 -2.68 -14.25 2.92
CA PRO A 159 -3.22 -13.65 4.14
C PRO A 159 -4.09 -14.60 4.95
N LEU A 160 -4.90 -15.45 4.30
CA LEU A 160 -5.73 -16.45 4.97
C LEU A 160 -4.89 -17.46 5.76
N LEU A 161 -3.66 -17.77 5.31
CA LEU A 161 -2.72 -18.59 6.07
C LEU A 161 -2.34 -17.97 7.42
N VAL A 162 -2.30 -16.63 7.51
CA VAL A 162 -2.07 -15.90 8.76
C VAL A 162 -3.30 -15.96 9.68
N LEU A 163 -4.49 -16.23 9.13
CA LEU A 163 -5.75 -16.37 9.86
C LEU A 163 -6.00 -17.80 10.36
N ILE A 164 -5.16 -18.78 9.98
CA ILE A 164 -5.34 -20.17 10.41
C ILE A 164 -5.12 -20.25 11.93
N PRO A 165 -6.13 -20.71 12.71
CA PRO A 165 -5.98 -20.92 14.15
C PRO A 165 -4.77 -21.82 14.44
N GLY A 166 -3.86 -21.36 15.31
CA GLY A 166 -2.63 -22.07 15.65
C GLY A 166 -1.44 -21.85 14.70
N ALA A 167 -1.56 -21.06 13.62
CA ALA A 167 -0.41 -20.58 12.85
C ALA A 167 0.55 -19.77 13.74
N THR A 168 0.01 -18.89 14.59
CA THR A 168 0.73 -18.16 15.63
C THR A 168 1.42 -19.11 16.62
N ARG A 169 0.74 -20.19 17.04
CA ARG A 169 1.29 -21.20 17.94
C ARG A 169 2.47 -21.96 17.29
N ARG A 170 2.37 -22.33 16.01
CA ARG A 170 3.48 -22.94 15.26
C ARG A 170 4.66 -21.99 15.14
N LEU A 171 4.40 -20.70 14.89
CA LEU A 171 5.42 -19.67 14.83
C LEU A 171 6.11 -19.48 16.20
N ILE A 172 5.36 -19.49 17.30
CA ILE A 172 5.91 -19.46 18.68
C ILE A 172 6.85 -20.66 18.90
N VAL A 173 6.47 -21.87 18.48
CA VAL A 173 7.32 -23.07 18.63
C VAL A 173 8.59 -22.97 17.79
N LEU A 174 8.48 -22.52 16.55
CA LEU A 174 9.63 -22.32 15.65
C LEU A 174 10.58 -21.26 16.21
N LEU A 175 10.06 -20.11 16.63
CA LEU A 175 10.86 -19.04 17.22
C LEU A 175 11.51 -19.51 18.52
N ASN A 176 10.83 -20.26 19.38
CA ASN A 176 11.44 -20.80 20.60
C ASN A 176 12.64 -21.71 20.32
N ARG A 177 12.68 -22.40 19.17
CA ARG A 177 13.86 -23.20 18.74
C ARG A 177 14.98 -22.33 18.17
N LEU A 178 14.66 -21.21 17.51
CA LEU A 178 15.63 -20.33 16.85
C LEU A 178 16.17 -19.21 17.74
N LEU A 179 15.42 -18.77 18.77
CA LEU A 179 15.80 -17.68 19.66
C LEU A 179 17.12 -17.90 20.42
N PRO A 180 17.45 -19.12 20.90
CA PRO A 180 18.76 -19.40 21.49
C PRO A 180 19.89 -19.25 20.47
N ILE A 181 19.66 -19.72 19.24
CA ILE A 181 20.63 -19.68 18.13
C ILE A 181 20.90 -18.24 17.69
N LEU A 182 19.88 -17.38 17.75
CA LEU A 182 19.95 -15.97 17.38
C LEU A 182 20.41 -15.04 18.52
N GLY A 183 20.78 -15.59 19.69
CA GLY A 183 21.21 -14.79 20.86
C GLY A 183 20.10 -13.90 21.44
N ALA A 184 18.84 -14.19 21.11
CA ALA A 184 17.68 -13.38 21.48
C ALA A 184 16.83 -14.00 22.60
N ALA A 185 17.35 -15.03 23.28
CA ALA A 185 16.65 -15.75 24.34
C ALA A 185 16.12 -14.82 25.47
N ARG A 186 16.81 -13.72 25.75
CA ARG A 186 16.41 -12.69 26.73
C ARG A 186 15.06 -12.00 26.42
N HIS A 187 14.62 -11.97 25.15
CA HIS A 187 13.36 -11.35 24.74
C HIS A 187 12.21 -12.35 24.57
N ARG A 188 12.40 -13.61 24.98
CA ARG A 188 11.43 -14.69 24.74
C ARG A 188 10.03 -14.36 25.26
N GLU A 189 9.94 -13.81 26.45
CA GLU A 189 8.64 -13.49 27.06
C GLU A 189 7.95 -12.30 26.38
N GLU A 190 8.69 -11.29 25.92
CA GLU A 190 8.14 -10.18 25.14
C GLU A 190 7.62 -10.63 23.78
N ILE A 191 8.36 -11.52 23.10
CA ILE A 191 7.95 -12.10 21.81
C ILE A 191 6.68 -12.92 21.98
N LYS A 192 6.60 -13.77 23.02
CA LYS A 192 5.37 -14.52 23.33
C LYS A 192 4.19 -13.61 23.63
N ARG A 193 4.38 -12.56 24.44
CA ARG A 193 3.31 -11.57 24.74
C ARG A 193 2.83 -10.90 23.47
N THR A 194 3.75 -10.54 22.56
CA THR A 194 3.43 -9.94 21.27
C THR A 194 2.63 -10.92 20.40
N LEU A 195 3.06 -12.17 20.28
CA LEU A 195 2.36 -13.17 19.45
C LEU A 195 0.97 -13.51 20.00
N ASN A 196 0.84 -13.65 21.32
CA ASN A 196 -0.47 -13.87 21.98
C ASN A 196 -1.40 -12.66 21.80
N GLY A 197 -0.88 -11.43 21.91
CA GLY A 197 -1.64 -10.21 21.65
C GLY A 197 -2.09 -10.11 20.19
N PHE A 198 -1.25 -10.56 19.26
CA PHE A 198 -1.58 -10.62 17.84
C PHE A 198 -2.70 -11.62 17.56
N GLU A 199 -2.59 -12.85 18.08
CA GLU A 199 -3.62 -13.89 17.92
C GLU A 199 -4.98 -13.42 18.45
N ARG A 200 -5.04 -12.95 19.70
CA ARG A 200 -6.25 -12.39 20.30
C ARG A 200 -6.82 -11.24 19.48
N GLY A 201 -5.95 -10.34 19.01
CA GLY A 201 -6.37 -9.22 18.19
C GLY A 201 -6.94 -9.65 16.83
N MET A 202 -6.42 -10.71 16.22
CA MET A 202 -6.97 -11.26 14.98
C MET A 202 -8.33 -11.96 15.22
N GLU A 203 -8.47 -12.72 16.31
CA GLU A 203 -9.74 -13.35 16.70
C GLU A 203 -10.87 -12.32 16.89
N GLN A 204 -10.57 -11.17 17.49
CA GLN A 204 -11.52 -10.07 17.67
C GLN A 204 -11.94 -9.41 16.34
N LEU A 205 -11.05 -9.41 15.34
CA LEU A 205 -11.30 -8.77 14.05
C LEU A 205 -12.06 -9.69 13.08
N LEU A 206 -11.88 -11.01 13.17
CA LEU A 206 -12.52 -11.99 12.28
C LEU A 206 -13.98 -12.28 12.65
N THR A 207 -14.81 -11.24 12.62
CA THR A 207 -16.24 -11.31 12.98
C THR A 207 -17.12 -10.82 11.83
N ILE A 208 -18.43 -11.06 11.92
CA ILE A 208 -19.41 -10.55 10.94
C ILE A 208 -19.40 -9.01 10.81
N ARG A 209 -18.83 -8.31 11.79
CA ARG A 209 -18.71 -6.84 11.82
C ARG A 209 -17.72 -6.29 10.77
N LEU A 210 -17.08 -7.15 9.97
CA LEU A 210 -16.21 -6.75 8.86
C LEU A 210 -16.94 -6.14 7.65
N LEU A 211 -18.27 -6.24 7.58
CA LEU A 211 -19.05 -5.64 6.48
C LEU A 211 -18.88 -4.11 6.38
N LEU A 212 -18.86 -3.40 7.52
CA LEU A 212 -18.68 -1.95 7.51
C LEU A 212 -17.26 -1.55 7.06
N PRO A 213 -16.16 -2.10 7.62
CA PRO A 213 -14.81 -1.89 7.09
C PRO A 213 -14.66 -2.25 5.60
N LEU A 214 -15.35 -3.29 5.12
CA LEU A 214 -15.37 -3.66 3.70
C LEU A 214 -16.02 -2.57 2.85
N LEU A 215 -17.21 -2.09 3.23
CA LEU A 215 -17.90 -1.02 2.52
C LEU A 215 -17.07 0.27 2.48
N VAL A 216 -16.47 0.66 3.61
CA VAL A 216 -15.58 1.82 3.67
C VAL A 216 -14.36 1.62 2.76
N THR A 217 -13.83 0.40 2.65
CA THR A 217 -12.74 0.07 1.72
C THR A 217 -13.17 0.25 0.27
N VAL A 218 -14.34 -0.25 -0.12
CA VAL A 218 -14.86 -0.09 -1.49
C VAL A 218 -15.00 1.39 -1.84
N VAL A 219 -15.57 2.21 -0.94
CA VAL A 219 -15.69 3.66 -1.15
C VAL A 219 -14.32 4.32 -1.23
N ALA A 220 -13.39 3.98 -0.33
CA ALA A 220 -12.03 4.52 -0.36
C ALA A 220 -11.31 4.18 -1.68
N TYR A 221 -11.46 2.96 -2.19
CA TYR A 221 -10.87 2.55 -3.46
C TYR A 221 -11.55 3.18 -4.68
N ALA A 222 -12.87 3.40 -4.64
CA ALA A 222 -13.56 4.16 -5.68
C ALA A 222 -13.00 5.60 -5.76
N VAL A 223 -12.79 6.26 -4.61
CA VAL A 223 -12.14 7.60 -4.56
C VAL A 223 -10.71 7.53 -5.08
N PHE A 224 -9.93 6.53 -4.66
CA PHE A 224 -8.54 6.34 -5.11
C PHE A 224 -8.45 6.13 -6.63
N TYR A 225 -9.28 5.27 -7.20
CA TYR A 225 -9.32 5.02 -8.64
C TYR A 225 -9.84 6.25 -9.41
N LEU A 226 -10.79 6.99 -8.84
CA LEU A 226 -11.23 8.27 -9.40
C LEU A 226 -10.08 9.27 -9.46
N GLN A 227 -9.28 9.42 -8.39
CA GLN A 227 -8.10 10.28 -8.41
C GLN A 227 -7.10 9.87 -9.49
N CYS A 228 -6.84 8.58 -9.63
CA CYS A 228 -5.94 8.07 -10.66
C CYS A 228 -6.49 8.34 -12.08
N TYR A 229 -7.78 8.09 -12.29
CA TYR A 229 -8.46 8.41 -13.53
C TYR A 229 -8.40 9.91 -13.85
N LEU A 230 -8.63 10.80 -12.87
CA LEU A 230 -8.49 12.24 -13.02
C LEU A 230 -7.06 12.64 -13.41
N THR A 231 -6.03 11.99 -12.87
CA THR A 231 -4.64 12.23 -13.30
C THR A 231 -4.39 11.77 -14.74
N ALA A 232 -5.03 10.70 -15.20
CA ALA A 232 -4.96 10.26 -16.60
C ALA A 232 -5.65 11.29 -17.53
N VAL A 233 -6.83 11.77 -17.15
CA VAL A 233 -7.56 12.83 -17.87
C VAL A 233 -6.78 14.14 -17.87
N ALA A 234 -6.08 14.46 -16.78
CA ALA A 234 -5.24 15.65 -16.68
C ALA A 234 -4.10 15.63 -17.73
N LEU A 235 -3.58 14.44 -18.04
CA LEU A 235 -2.57 14.18 -19.08
C LEU A 235 -3.19 13.90 -20.46
N ARG A 236 -4.51 14.02 -20.61
CA ARG A 236 -5.24 13.73 -21.86
C ARG A 236 -5.06 12.30 -22.36
N LEU A 237 -4.82 11.35 -21.47
CA LEU A 237 -4.74 9.93 -21.83
C LEU A 237 -6.14 9.39 -22.15
N PRO A 238 -6.31 8.63 -23.26
CA PRO A 238 -7.59 8.06 -23.66
C PRO A 238 -7.93 6.78 -22.87
N LEU A 239 -7.80 6.81 -21.54
CA LEU A 239 -8.11 5.67 -20.69
C LEU A 239 -9.58 5.72 -20.25
N SER A 240 -10.22 4.56 -20.17
CA SER A 240 -11.50 4.43 -19.45
C SER A 240 -11.25 4.32 -17.94
N TYR A 241 -12.25 4.67 -17.12
CA TYR A 241 -12.15 4.54 -15.66
C TYR A 241 -11.78 3.11 -15.20
N PRO A 242 -12.42 2.03 -15.70
CA PRO A 242 -12.06 0.67 -15.31
C PRO A 242 -10.63 0.29 -15.71
N TYR A 243 -10.15 0.78 -16.86
CA TYR A 243 -8.78 0.51 -17.32
C TYR A 243 -7.74 1.24 -16.47
N ALA A 244 -8.00 2.49 -16.08
CA ALA A 244 -7.14 3.22 -15.16
C ALA A 244 -7.06 2.55 -13.78
N ALA A 245 -8.20 2.10 -13.25
CA ALA A 245 -8.26 1.33 -12.01
C ALA A 245 -7.45 0.02 -12.10
N PHE A 246 -7.59 -0.68 -13.22
CA PHE A 246 -6.83 -1.89 -13.53
C PHE A 246 -5.30 -1.64 -13.54
N CYS A 247 -4.83 -0.67 -14.33
CA CYS A 247 -3.41 -0.36 -14.43
C CYS A 247 -2.79 0.00 -13.09
N VAL A 248 -3.47 0.86 -12.33
CA VAL A 248 -2.97 1.29 -11.01
C VAL A 248 -3.01 0.15 -10.00
N SER A 249 -3.95 -0.79 -10.12
CA SER A 249 -4.01 -1.96 -9.25
C SER A 249 -2.79 -2.86 -9.44
N ILE A 250 -2.45 -3.22 -10.68
CA ILE A 250 -1.23 -4.00 -10.98
C ILE A 250 0.01 -3.23 -10.50
N ALA A 251 0.12 -1.95 -10.85
CA ALA A 251 1.28 -1.16 -10.49
C ALA A 251 1.46 -1.04 -8.96
N SER A 252 0.35 -0.93 -8.21
CA SER A 252 0.37 -0.88 -6.75
C SER A 252 0.78 -2.22 -6.13
N LEU A 253 0.28 -3.35 -6.67
CA LEU A 253 0.69 -4.69 -6.22
C LEU A 253 2.18 -4.94 -6.45
N LEU A 254 2.70 -4.60 -7.62
CA LEU A 254 4.13 -4.74 -7.92
C LEU A 254 4.99 -3.78 -7.08
N ALA A 255 4.46 -2.60 -6.72
CA ALA A 255 5.14 -1.67 -5.82
C ALA A 255 5.19 -2.14 -4.35
N LEU A 256 4.37 -3.11 -3.94
CA LEU A 256 4.50 -3.76 -2.62
C LEU A 256 5.72 -4.67 -2.55
N LEU A 257 6.22 -5.16 -3.68
CA LEU A 257 7.45 -5.94 -3.71
C LEU A 257 8.61 -5.02 -3.30
N PRO A 258 9.49 -5.45 -2.37
CA PRO A 258 10.58 -4.64 -1.86
C PRO A 258 11.75 -4.52 -2.87
N ILE A 259 11.43 -4.33 -4.15
CA ILE A 259 12.36 -4.23 -5.29
C ILE A 259 12.75 -2.76 -5.54
N SER A 260 11.89 -1.80 -5.18
CA SER A 260 12.20 -0.37 -5.34
C SER A 260 11.73 0.48 -4.16
N ILE A 261 12.43 1.58 -3.92
CA ILE A 261 12.02 2.61 -2.96
C ILE A 261 10.84 3.37 -3.59
N SER A 262 9.71 3.43 -2.87
CA SER A 262 8.45 4.09 -3.28
C SER A 262 7.79 3.56 -4.56
N GLY A 263 8.23 2.42 -5.11
CA GLY A 263 7.64 1.86 -6.34
C GLY A 263 8.04 2.60 -7.63
N LEU A 264 8.96 3.56 -7.60
CA LEU A 264 9.22 4.52 -8.69
C LEU A 264 9.52 3.86 -10.04
N GLY A 265 10.55 3.00 -10.09
CA GLY A 265 10.95 2.30 -11.31
C GLY A 265 9.95 1.23 -11.74
N VAL A 266 9.39 0.50 -10.77
CA VAL A 266 8.44 -0.59 -11.01
C VAL A 266 7.15 -0.06 -11.61
N ARG A 267 6.54 0.97 -11.01
CA ARG A 267 5.29 1.59 -11.51
C ARG A 267 5.46 2.16 -12.92
N GLY A 268 6.57 2.86 -13.19
CA GLY A 268 6.86 3.39 -14.53
C GLY A 268 6.92 2.28 -15.58
N ALA A 269 7.69 1.22 -15.31
CA ALA A 269 7.78 0.06 -16.18
C ALA A 269 6.42 -0.65 -16.36
N THR A 270 5.63 -0.79 -15.29
CA THR A 270 4.29 -1.38 -15.36
C THR A 270 3.35 -0.55 -16.23
N PHE A 271 3.32 0.77 -16.08
CA PHE A 271 2.49 1.63 -16.94
C PHE A 271 2.96 1.58 -18.39
N ILE A 272 4.27 1.57 -18.67
CA ILE A 272 4.75 1.37 -20.04
C ILE A 272 4.22 0.03 -20.59
N ALA A 273 4.40 -1.07 -19.86
CA ALA A 273 3.98 -2.40 -20.30
C ALA A 273 2.46 -2.52 -20.55
N LEU A 274 1.64 -1.84 -19.74
CA LEU A 274 0.18 -1.88 -19.88
C LEU A 274 -0.35 -0.88 -20.92
N LEU A 275 0.27 0.30 -21.06
CA LEU A 275 -0.23 1.36 -21.93
C LEU A 275 0.30 1.29 -23.36
N LEU A 276 1.49 0.72 -23.57
CA LEU A 276 2.10 0.59 -24.91
C LEU A 276 1.22 -0.21 -25.89
N PRO A 277 0.57 -1.32 -25.50
CA PRO A 277 -0.38 -2.03 -26.37
C PRO A 277 -1.59 -1.19 -26.82
N LEU A 278 -1.93 -0.12 -26.10
CA LEU A 278 -2.98 0.84 -26.49
C LEU A 278 -2.49 1.92 -27.46
N GLY A 279 -1.24 1.83 -27.93
CA GLY A 279 -0.60 2.86 -28.76
C GLY A 279 -0.14 4.09 -27.99
N ILE A 280 -0.14 4.05 -26.65
CA ILE A 280 0.35 5.15 -25.81
C ILE A 280 1.87 5.05 -25.72
N VAL A 281 2.56 6.13 -26.09
CA VAL A 281 4.02 6.21 -26.05
C VAL A 281 4.58 6.16 -24.62
N ALA A 282 5.82 5.68 -24.48
CA ALA A 282 6.43 5.44 -23.17
C ALA A 282 6.56 6.72 -22.33
N GLU A 283 6.83 7.86 -22.98
CA GLU A 283 6.96 9.18 -22.35
C GLU A 283 5.66 9.60 -21.65
N MET A 284 4.51 9.30 -22.25
CA MET A 284 3.19 9.55 -21.66
C MET A 284 2.91 8.63 -20.47
N ALA A 285 3.29 7.37 -20.56
CA ALA A 285 3.16 6.40 -19.47
C ALA A 285 4.03 6.77 -18.25
N VAL A 286 5.25 7.25 -18.50
CA VAL A 286 6.11 7.78 -17.43
C VAL A 286 5.55 9.07 -16.86
N SER A 287 5.03 9.97 -17.70
CA SER A 287 4.38 11.20 -17.23
C SER A 287 3.21 10.88 -16.31
N TYR A 288 2.43 9.84 -16.61
CA TYR A 288 1.38 9.34 -15.73
C TYR A 288 1.92 8.79 -14.40
N SER A 289 3.00 8.00 -14.44
CA SER A 289 3.68 7.52 -13.21
C SER A 289 4.15 8.67 -12.32
N LEU A 290 4.73 9.71 -12.91
CA LEU A 290 5.22 10.90 -12.22
C LEU A 290 4.09 11.74 -11.64
N LEU A 291 2.97 11.90 -12.35
CA LEU A 291 1.83 12.66 -11.83
C LEU A 291 1.17 11.94 -10.64
N ILE A 292 1.06 10.60 -10.70
CA ILE A 292 0.63 9.78 -9.56
C ILE A 292 1.65 9.86 -8.41
N LEU A 293 2.97 9.88 -8.70
CA LEU A 293 3.98 10.12 -7.67
C LEU A 293 3.73 11.44 -6.95
N PHE A 294 3.53 12.51 -7.70
CA PHE A 294 3.30 13.85 -7.16
C PHE A 294 2.06 13.88 -6.25
N VAL A 295 0.90 13.41 -6.74
CA VAL A 295 -0.37 13.43 -5.99
C VAL A 295 -0.29 12.60 -4.70
N PHE A 296 0.24 11.39 -4.74
CA PHE A 296 0.17 10.49 -3.59
C PHE A 296 1.40 10.53 -2.68
N ASN A 297 2.61 10.65 -3.23
CA ASN A 297 3.85 10.51 -2.46
C ASN A 297 4.37 11.89 -2.02
N ILE A 298 4.36 12.89 -2.91
CA ILE A 298 4.86 14.22 -2.57
C ILE A 298 3.80 15.00 -1.79
N PHE A 299 2.62 15.22 -2.39
CA PHE A 299 1.54 15.94 -1.73
C PHE A 299 1.02 15.17 -0.50
N GLY A 300 0.74 13.87 -0.68
CA GLY A 300 0.31 13.02 0.42
C GLY A 300 1.34 12.79 1.53
N GLY A 301 2.61 12.59 1.17
CA GLY A 301 3.71 12.51 2.14
C GLY A 301 3.96 13.83 2.86
N GLY A 302 3.80 14.97 2.18
CA GLY A 302 3.84 16.29 2.82
C GLY A 302 2.71 16.46 3.84
N TRP A 303 1.50 16.05 3.48
CA TRP A 303 0.35 16.07 4.39
C TRP A 303 0.59 15.22 5.66
N GLY A 304 1.16 14.02 5.52
CA GLY A 304 1.45 13.19 6.67
C GLY A 304 2.72 13.57 7.44
N ALA A 305 3.67 14.28 6.83
CA ALA A 305 4.76 14.93 7.55
C ALA A 305 4.22 16.02 8.49
N ILE A 306 3.24 16.81 8.06
CA ILE A 306 2.55 17.78 8.94
C ILE A 306 1.90 17.05 10.13
N ALA A 307 1.21 15.93 9.89
CA ALA A 307 0.63 15.12 10.95
C ALA A 307 1.69 14.59 11.95
N TRP A 308 2.87 14.19 11.45
CA TRP A 308 4.00 13.77 12.29
C TRP A 308 4.52 14.91 13.18
N PHE A 309 4.61 16.14 12.67
CA PHE A 309 5.03 17.28 13.48
C PHE A 309 3.99 17.66 14.55
N ILE A 310 2.70 17.53 14.24
CA ILE A 310 1.61 17.78 15.21
C ILE A 310 1.63 16.74 16.33
N LYS A 311 1.88 15.47 15.99
CA LYS A 311 1.93 14.36 16.95
C LYS A 311 3.16 13.50 16.69
N PRO A 312 4.33 13.84 17.28
CA PRO A 312 5.54 13.08 17.08
C PRO A 312 5.51 11.76 17.86
N LEU A 313 6.10 10.72 17.27
CA LEU A 313 6.44 9.48 17.96
C LEU A 313 7.67 9.74 18.86
N LYS A 314 7.59 9.33 20.13
CA LYS A 314 8.64 9.48 21.14
C LYS A 314 9.67 8.34 21.07
#